data_AF-A0A7S2G7R3-F1
#
_entry.id   AF-A0A7S2G7R3-F1
#
_cell.length_a   1.000
_cell.length_b   1.000
_cell.length_c   1.000
_cell.angle_alpha   90.00
_cell.angle_beta   90.00
_cell.angle_gamma   90.00
#
_symmetry.space_group_name_H-M   'P 1'
#
loop_
_entity.id
_entity.type
_entity.pdbx_description
1 polymer ?
#
loop_
_entity_poly.entity_id
_entity_poly.type
_entity_poly.pdbx_seq_one_letter_code
_entity_poly.pdbx_strand_id
1 'polypeptide(L)'
;LRQAFKHVSTHHPDFQQTSYTVTTCDTDSLFCPQYFDVLEACYDRENPHAADARQPVRMCVWQPPMFYNWHLDERPFFVRVTGIVRAMMMLGGLISFSLNPMSIFSYPLELGLAAGFINPRYGVDDIIFKVRCMCATNQSVP
;
A
#
# COMPACT_ATOMS: atom_id res chain seq x y z
N LEU A 1 2.14 -1.51 -13.04
CA LEU A 1 1.73 -0.14 -12.66
C LEU A 1 1.47 0.79 -13.86
N ARG A 2 2.48 1.18 -14.67
CA ARG A 2 2.24 2.05 -15.85
C ARG A 2 1.22 1.50 -16.85
N GLN A 3 1.24 0.18 -17.10
CA GLN A 3 0.25 -0.48 -17.96
C GLN A 3 -1.14 -0.53 -17.33
N ALA A 4 -1.23 -0.69 -16.00
CA ALA A 4 -2.50 -0.64 -15.28
C ALA A 4 -3.12 0.75 -15.36
N PHE A 5 -2.32 1.80 -15.13
CA PHE A 5 -2.75 3.20 -15.35
C PHE A 5 -3.27 3.40 -16.78
N LYS A 6 -2.50 2.98 -17.80
CA LYS A 6 -2.91 3.09 -19.21
C LYS A 6 -4.23 2.34 -19.48
N HIS A 7 -4.42 1.17 -18.89
CA HIS A 7 -5.64 0.39 -19.06
C HIS A 7 -6.85 1.13 -18.47
N VAL A 8 -6.75 1.58 -17.22
CA VAL A 8 -7.84 2.28 -16.54
C VAL A 8 -8.17 3.60 -17.26
N SER A 9 -7.15 4.38 -17.63
CA SER A 9 -7.34 5.67 -18.31
C SER A 9 -7.93 5.56 -19.72
N THR A 10 -7.90 4.37 -20.33
CA THR A 10 -8.42 4.14 -21.70
C THR A 10 -9.78 3.46 -21.71
N HIS A 11 -10.11 2.67 -20.69
CA HIS A 11 -11.33 1.86 -20.65
C HIS A 11 -12.43 2.45 -19.76
N HIS A 12 -12.10 3.38 -18.86
CA HIS A 12 -13.09 4.04 -17.98
C HIS A 12 -13.28 5.51 -18.41
N PRO A 13 -14.42 5.87 -19.04
CA PRO A 13 -14.66 7.24 -19.52
C PRO A 13 -14.80 8.27 -18.39
N ASP A 14 -15.21 7.84 -17.20
CA ASP A 14 -15.33 8.69 -15.99
C ASP A 14 -14.08 8.66 -15.11
N PHE A 15 -12.92 8.27 -15.66
CA PHE A 15 -11.68 8.14 -14.90
C PHE A 15 -11.26 9.48 -14.28
N GLN A 16 -11.28 9.56 -12.95
CA GLN A 16 -10.64 10.63 -12.19
C GLN A 16 -9.44 10.05 -11.43
N GLN A 17 -8.31 10.74 -11.47
CA GLN A 17 -7.07 10.29 -10.83
C GLN A 17 -7.20 10.13 -9.30
N THR A 18 -8.15 10.84 -8.72
CA THR A 18 -8.50 10.85 -7.29
C THR A 18 -9.40 9.68 -6.87
N SER A 19 -10.02 8.96 -7.81
CA SER A 19 -11.01 7.92 -7.52
C SER A 19 -10.43 6.50 -7.46
N TYR A 20 -9.13 6.34 -7.63
CA TYR A 20 -8.50 5.02 -7.67
C TYR A 20 -7.39 4.91 -6.63
N THR A 21 -7.45 3.81 -5.89
CA THR A 21 -6.38 3.36 -5.00
C THR A 21 -5.61 2.23 -5.70
N VAL A 22 -4.31 2.19 -5.48
CA VAL A 22 -3.44 1.15 -6.02
C VAL A 22 -2.82 0.41 -4.85
N THR A 23 -3.00 -0.90 -4.83
CA THR A 23 -2.35 -1.80 -3.87
C THR A 23 -1.26 -2.59 -4.59
N THR A 24 -0.05 -2.58 -4.03
CA THR A 24 1.01 -3.52 -4.43
C THR A 24 0.79 -4.84 -3.74
N CYS A 25 1.02 -5.94 -4.45
CA CYS A 25 0.91 -7.28 -3.91
C CYS A 25 2.09 -8.12 -4.39
N ASP A 26 2.65 -8.94 -3.51
CA ASP A 26 3.57 -9.99 -3.93
C ASP A 26 2.78 -11.15 -4.55
N THR A 27 3.41 -11.88 -5.47
CA THR A 27 2.78 -12.99 -6.19
C THR A 27 2.34 -14.15 -5.30
N ASP A 28 2.93 -14.27 -4.11
CA ASP A 28 2.67 -15.32 -3.12
C ASP A 28 1.85 -14.82 -1.92
N SER A 29 1.32 -13.60 -2.00
CA SER A 29 0.47 -13.04 -0.94
C SER A 29 -0.92 -13.70 -0.93
N LEU A 30 -1.33 -14.17 0.24
CA LEU A 30 -2.70 -14.62 0.49
C LEU A 30 -3.47 -13.52 1.21
N PHE A 31 -4.63 -13.16 0.66
CA PHE A 31 -5.51 -12.14 1.23
C PHE A 31 -6.77 -12.79 1.78
N CYS A 32 -7.26 -12.26 2.90
CA CYS A 32 -8.63 -12.52 3.32
C CYS A 32 -9.59 -12.09 2.19
N PRO A 33 -10.68 -12.80 1.89
CA PRO A 33 -11.63 -12.39 0.85
C PRO A 33 -12.15 -10.95 1.01
N GLN A 34 -12.29 -10.49 2.25
CA GLN A 34 -12.76 -9.15 2.61
C GLN A 34 -11.63 -8.13 2.78
N TYR A 35 -10.38 -8.49 2.45
CA TYR A 35 -9.22 -7.64 2.70
C TYR A 35 -9.36 -6.28 2.01
N PHE A 36 -9.71 -6.28 0.73
CA PHE A 36 -9.86 -5.04 -0.05
C PHE A 36 -11.07 -4.22 0.41
N ASP A 37 -12.19 -4.87 0.74
CA ASP A 37 -13.38 -4.18 1.26
C ASP A 37 -13.10 -3.47 2.59
N VAL A 38 -12.37 -4.14 3.50
CA VAL A 38 -11.97 -3.56 4.79
C VAL A 38 -10.95 -2.45 4.59
N LEU A 39 -10.04 -2.61 3.62
CA LEU A 39 -9.03 -1.62 3.27
C LEU A 39 -9.68 -0.34 2.72
N GLU A 40 -10.64 -0.48 1.82
CA GLU A 40 -11.44 0.61 1.25
C GLU A 40 -12.26 1.30 2.34
N ALA A 41 -12.98 0.54 3.16
CA ALA A 41 -13.75 1.11 4.27
C ALA A 41 -12.88 1.87 5.28
N CYS A 42 -11.65 1.40 5.55
CA CYS A 42 -10.69 2.13 6.38
C CYS A 42 -10.27 3.45 5.73
N TYR A 43 -10.00 3.41 4.42
CA TYR A 43 -9.59 4.58 3.65
C TYR A 43 -10.69 5.64 3.57
N ASP A 44 -11.92 5.24 3.27
CA ASP A 44 -13.09 6.12 3.14
C ASP A 44 -13.47 6.76 4.48
N ARG A 45 -13.28 6.04 5.58
CA ARG A 45 -13.47 6.61 6.93
C ARG A 45 -12.51 7.76 7.20
N GLU A 46 -11.31 7.71 6.67
CA GLU A 46 -10.31 8.78 6.80
C GLU A 46 -10.42 9.84 5.69
N ASN A 47 -11.10 9.52 4.58
CA ASN A 47 -11.31 10.37 3.41
C ASN A 47 -12.80 10.37 3.00
N PRO A 48 -13.71 10.92 3.82
CA PRO A 48 -15.14 10.83 3.55
C PRO A 48 -15.50 11.58 2.26
N HIS A 49 -16.05 10.86 1.28
CA HIS A 49 -16.53 11.41 0.00
C HIS A 49 -17.52 12.58 0.12
N ALA A 50 -18.18 12.73 1.28
CA ALA A 50 -19.23 13.71 1.52
C ALA A 50 -18.72 15.08 2.04
N ALA A 51 -17.46 15.18 2.48
CA ALA A 51 -16.95 16.40 3.13
C ALA A 51 -16.24 17.32 2.14
N ASP A 52 -17.02 18.02 1.31
CA ASP A 52 -16.59 19.18 0.52
C ASP A 52 -15.57 18.84 -0.60
N ALA A 53 -15.85 19.22 -1.86
CA ALA A 53 -14.92 19.05 -2.99
C ALA A 53 -13.58 19.81 -2.83
N ARG A 54 -13.39 20.48 -1.68
CA ARG A 54 -12.21 21.22 -1.26
C ARG A 54 -11.29 20.45 -0.32
N GLN A 55 -11.71 19.32 0.25
CA GLN A 55 -10.82 18.54 1.11
C GLN A 55 -9.92 17.67 0.21
N PRO A 56 -8.61 17.97 0.13
CA PRO A 56 -7.71 17.20 -0.72
C PRO A 56 -7.65 15.77 -0.19
N VAL A 57 -7.74 14.81 -1.11
CA VAL A 57 -7.49 13.39 -0.82
C VAL A 57 -6.21 13.27 -0.01
N ARG A 58 -6.24 12.58 1.14
CA ARG A 58 -5.01 12.37 1.91
C ARG A 58 -4.01 11.61 1.02
N MET A 59 -2.92 12.29 0.72
CA MET A 59 -1.75 11.71 0.08
C MET A 59 -0.97 10.89 1.10
N CYS A 60 -1.53 9.75 1.48
CA CYS A 60 -0.93 8.81 2.41
C CYS A 60 -0.57 7.50 1.71
N VAL A 61 0.45 6.83 2.23
CA VAL A 61 0.73 5.44 1.91
C VAL A 61 0.25 4.63 3.10
N TRP A 62 -0.83 3.88 2.93
CA TRP A 62 -1.34 3.05 4.00
C TRP A 62 -0.99 1.58 3.76
N GLN A 63 -0.68 0.89 4.85
CA GLN A 63 -0.42 -0.52 4.84
C GLN A 63 -1.24 -1.16 5.96
N PRO A 64 -2.06 -2.18 5.67
CA PRO A 64 -2.67 -2.97 6.71
C PRO A 64 -1.62 -3.89 7.36
N PRO A 65 -1.74 -4.16 8.68
CA PRO A 65 -0.83 -5.06 9.39
C PRO A 65 -0.71 -6.41 8.67
N MET A 66 0.50 -6.75 8.23
CA MET A 66 0.75 -8.03 7.57
C MET A 66 1.00 -9.13 8.61
N PHE A 67 0.16 -10.16 8.58
CA PHE A 67 0.35 -11.36 9.37
C PHE A 67 0.96 -12.47 8.51
N TYR A 68 2.24 -12.74 8.70
CA TYR A 68 2.96 -13.84 8.05
C TYR A 68 2.70 -15.20 8.72
N ASN A 69 1.43 -15.49 9.05
CA ASN A 69 1.03 -16.60 9.91
C ASN A 69 0.01 -17.56 9.27
N TRP A 70 -0.22 -17.49 7.96
CA TRP A 70 -1.18 -18.36 7.29
C TRP A 70 -0.74 -19.83 7.36
N HIS A 71 -1.55 -20.67 8.03
CA HIS A 71 -1.26 -22.09 8.29
C HIS A 71 0.14 -22.31 8.86
N LEU A 72 0.54 -21.46 9.80
CA LEU A 72 1.87 -21.48 10.38
C LEU A 72 2.21 -22.85 11.01
N ASP A 73 1.18 -23.54 11.50
CA ASP A 73 1.19 -24.88 12.08
C ASP A 73 1.54 -26.01 11.08
N GLU A 74 1.30 -25.80 9.79
CA GLU A 74 1.63 -26.74 8.71
C GLU A 74 3.05 -26.52 8.15
N ARG A 75 3.70 -25.40 8.50
CA ARG A 75 5.03 -25.03 7.96
C ARG A 75 6.18 -25.66 8.75
N PRO A 76 7.32 -25.99 8.09
CA PRO A 76 8.53 -26.45 8.75
C PRO A 76 8.99 -25.50 9.86
N PHE A 77 9.60 -26.03 10.91
CA PHE A 77 10.02 -25.26 12.11
C PHE A 77 10.77 -23.97 11.77
N PHE A 78 11.77 -24.04 10.89
CA PHE A 78 12.55 -22.86 10.50
C PHE A 78 11.69 -21.79 9.82
N VAL A 79 10.79 -22.18 8.91
CA VAL A 79 9.86 -21.26 8.24
C VAL A 79 8.92 -20.62 9.27
N ARG A 80 8.42 -21.41 10.22
CA ARG A 80 7.57 -20.93 11.31
C ARG A 80 8.26 -19.86 12.16
N VAL A 81 9.49 -20.13 12.62
CA VAL A 81 10.25 -19.18 13.42
C VAL A 81 10.53 -17.90 12.63
N THR A 82 10.93 -18.01 11.36
CA THR A 82 11.17 -16.83 10.52
C THR A 82 9.91 -16.00 10.27
N GLY A 83 8.75 -16.62 10.08
CA GLY A 83 7.47 -15.93 9.92
C GLY A 83 7.08 -15.14 11.15
N ILE A 84 7.23 -15.74 12.35
CA ILE A 84 6.95 -15.07 13.63
C ILE A 84 7.92 -13.91 13.86
N VAL A 85 9.23 -14.14 13.69
CA VAL A 85 10.25 -13.10 13.88
C VAL A 85 10.04 -11.95 12.90
N ARG A 86 9.73 -12.25 11.63
CA ARG A 86 9.41 -11.24 10.62
C ARG A 86 8.15 -10.46 11.02
N ALA A 87 7.05 -11.13 11.37
CA ALA A 87 5.84 -10.45 11.81
C ALA A 87 6.09 -9.54 13.03
N MET A 88 6.87 -9.99 14.01
CA MET A 88 7.27 -9.17 15.16
C MET A 88 8.12 -7.96 14.75
N MET A 89 9.09 -8.14 13.84
CA MET A 89 9.93 -7.04 13.37
C MET A 89 9.13 -6.01 12.55
N MET A 90 8.20 -6.47 11.72
CA MET A 90 7.34 -5.61 10.91
C MET A 90 6.36 -4.81 11.78
N LEU A 91 5.67 -5.48 12.72
CA LEU A 91 4.70 -4.83 13.60
C LEU A 91 5.36 -4.00 14.71
N GLY A 92 6.46 -4.47 15.28
CA GLY A 92 7.13 -3.78 16.40
C GLY A 92 8.16 -2.73 15.94
N GLY A 93 9.06 -3.14 15.04
CA GLY A 93 10.18 -2.32 14.59
C GLY A 93 9.75 -1.25 13.58
N LEU A 94 9.13 -1.65 12.47
CA LEU A 94 8.86 -0.74 11.36
C LEU A 94 7.73 0.26 11.64
N ILE A 95 6.71 -0.15 12.43
CA ILE A 95 5.66 0.78 12.92
C ILE A 95 6.28 1.91 13.73
N SER A 96 7.26 1.60 14.57
CA SER A 96 7.94 2.61 15.38
C SER A 96 8.76 3.61 14.56
N PHE A 97 9.22 3.23 13.36
CA PHE A 97 9.99 4.10 12.46
C PHE A 97 9.14 4.73 11.36
N SER A 98 7.82 4.53 11.36
CA SER A 98 6.93 4.90 10.25
C SER A 98 7.44 4.38 8.89
N LEU A 99 8.16 3.26 8.87
CA LEU A 99 8.65 2.57 7.66
C LEU A 99 7.80 1.32 7.40
N ASN A 100 6.51 1.46 7.63
CA ASN A 100 5.55 0.38 7.46
C ASN A 100 5.50 -0.20 6.06
N PRO A 101 5.34 0.59 4.97
CA PRO A 101 5.10 0.00 3.66
C PRO A 101 6.27 -0.90 3.31
N MET A 102 6.00 -2.20 3.37
CA MET A 102 6.92 -3.25 3.00
C MET A 102 6.16 -4.26 2.17
N SER A 103 6.58 -4.40 0.92
CA SER A 103 6.06 -5.28 -0.15
C SER A 103 4.57 -5.11 -0.54
N ILE A 104 3.65 -5.04 0.43
CA ILE A 104 2.23 -4.76 0.23
C ILE A 104 1.89 -3.42 0.87
N PHE A 105 1.51 -2.45 0.06
CA PHE A 105 1.00 -1.17 0.54
C PHE A 105 0.07 -0.55 -0.49
N SER A 106 -0.75 0.38 -0.04
CA SER A 106 -1.78 1.01 -0.83
C SER A 106 -1.61 2.52 -0.81
N TYR A 107 -1.90 3.15 -1.94
CA TYR A 107 -1.71 4.58 -2.13
C TYR A 107 -2.69 5.12 -3.18
N PRO A 108 -3.05 6.42 -3.16
CA PRO A 108 -3.90 6.98 -4.20
C PRO A 108 -3.13 7.08 -5.52
N LEU A 109 -3.79 6.79 -6.63
CA LEU A 109 -3.15 6.73 -7.95
C LEU A 109 -2.44 8.03 -8.33
N GLU A 110 -3.00 9.18 -7.93
CA GLU A 110 -2.39 10.51 -8.06
C GLU A 110 -0.97 10.57 -7.46
N LEU A 111 -0.78 10.01 -6.26
CA LEU A 111 0.52 9.95 -5.60
C LEU A 111 1.50 9.08 -6.39
N GLY A 112 1.02 7.98 -6.97
CA GLY A 112 1.81 7.13 -7.87
C GLY A 112 2.29 7.85 -9.13
N LEU A 113 1.46 8.73 -9.70
CA LEU A 113 1.80 9.55 -10.86
C LEU A 113 2.85 10.61 -10.49
N ALA A 114 2.64 11.33 -9.39
CA ALA A 114 3.55 12.35 -8.90
C ALA A 114 4.92 11.78 -8.52
N ALA A 115 4.94 10.64 -7.82
CA ALA A 115 6.17 9.97 -7.43
C ALA A 115 6.81 9.18 -8.59
N GLY A 116 6.13 8.95 -9.71
CA GLY A 116 6.65 8.30 -10.92
C GLY A 116 6.72 6.76 -10.86
N PHE A 117 5.76 6.13 -10.19
CA PHE A 117 5.56 4.70 -9.96
C PHE A 117 6.78 3.93 -9.40
N ILE A 118 6.49 2.76 -8.85
CA ILE A 118 7.48 1.84 -8.29
C ILE A 118 8.27 1.18 -9.41
N ASN A 119 9.58 0.96 -9.18
CA ASN A 119 10.45 0.22 -10.08
C ASN A 119 10.88 -1.10 -9.42
N PRO A 120 10.41 -2.26 -9.92
CA PRO A 120 10.62 -3.56 -9.29
C PRO A 120 12.07 -4.07 -9.37
N ARG A 121 12.99 -3.32 -10.00
CA ARG A 121 14.42 -3.67 -10.06
C ARG A 121 15.18 -3.30 -8.79
N TYR A 122 14.60 -2.53 -7.88
CA TYR A 122 15.23 -2.15 -6.62
C TYR A 122 14.78 -3.07 -5.49
N GLY A 123 15.71 -3.49 -4.61
CA GLY A 123 15.42 -4.40 -3.49
C GLY A 123 14.77 -3.74 -2.26
N VAL A 124 14.43 -2.46 -2.34
CA VAL A 124 13.75 -1.62 -1.32
C VAL A 124 12.89 -0.56 -2.04
N ASP A 125 12.17 -1.03 -3.04
CA ASP A 125 11.36 -0.20 -3.93
C ASP A 125 10.20 0.50 -3.21
N ASP A 126 9.69 -0.12 -2.15
CA ASP A 126 8.77 0.41 -1.14
C ASP A 126 9.29 1.67 -0.42
N ILE A 127 10.49 1.61 0.15
CA ILE A 127 11.12 2.74 0.85
C ILE A 127 11.46 3.83 -0.14
N ILE A 128 12.02 3.47 -1.30
CA ILE A 128 12.33 4.42 -2.37
C ILE A 128 11.06 5.12 -2.85
N PHE A 129 9.96 4.39 -3.01
CA PHE A 129 8.69 4.96 -3.40
C PHE A 129 8.16 5.93 -2.33
N LYS A 130 8.23 5.56 -1.04
CA LYS A 130 7.85 6.46 0.06
C LYS A 130 8.65 7.76 0.04
N VAL A 131 9.97 7.70 -0.12
CA VAL A 131 10.83 8.89 -0.22
C VAL A 131 10.46 9.73 -1.46
N ARG A 132 10.23 9.10 -2.61
CA ARG A 132 9.78 9.81 -3.83
C ARG A 132 8.42 10.47 -3.64
N CYS A 133 7.51 9.87 -2.90
CA CYS A 133 6.23 10.47 -2.54
C CYS A 133 6.45 11.71 -1.67
N MET A 134 7.30 11.64 -0.65
CA MET A 134 7.63 12.81 0.19
C MET A 134 8.28 13.94 -0.61
N CYS A 135 9.19 13.61 -1.53
CA CYS A 135 9.80 14.60 -2.43
C CYS A 135 8.78 15.22 -3.39
N ALA A 136 7.80 14.43 -3.87
CA ALA A 136 6.78 14.92 -4.80
C ALA A 136 5.73 15.80 -4.13
N THR A 137 5.37 15.51 -2.87
CA THR A 137 4.35 16.27 -2.13
C THR A 137 4.93 17.39 -1.25
N ASN A 138 6.26 17.42 -1.04
CA ASN A 138 6.92 18.28 -0.05
C ASN A 138 6.34 18.11 1.37
N GLN A 139 5.76 16.95 1.66
CA GLN A 139 5.11 16.64 2.93
C GLN A 139 5.61 15.30 3.47
N SER A 140 5.59 15.13 4.79
CA SER A 140 5.75 13.82 5.39
C SER A 140 4.54 12.97 5.01
N VAL A 141 4.73 12.03 4.08
CA VAL A 141 3.72 11.04 3.74
C VAL A 141 3.76 9.97 4.82
N PRO A 142 2.73 9.87 5.69
CA PRO A 142 2.66 8.83 6.70
C PRO A 142 2.65 7.44 6.05
#